data_AF-A0A956L8A9-F1
#
_entry.id   AF-A0A956L8A9-F1
#
_cell.length_a   1.000
_cell.length_b   1.000
_cell.length_c   1.000
_cell.angle_alpha   90.00
_cell.angle_beta   90.00
_cell.angle_gamma   90.00
#
_symmetry.space_group_name_H-M   'P 1'
#
loop_
_entity.id
_entity.type
_entity.pdbx_description
1 polymer ?
#
loop_
_entity_poly.entity_id
_entity_poly.type
_entity_poly.pdbx_seq_one_letter_code
_entity_poly.pdbx_strand_id
1 'polypeptide(L)'
;CQNPGCTRTWTWPKKAQIAQLQKTGSREAPRKVCPECIREERELADREVPCRVESCTRTWTWSRDAQLKHRTWARRAIEERSAGVGSSGSSEPKGGGKRRRRRRRPTVDVNQPPHRMCAPCRDKLARLEDREVPCKVHGCTRSAVMDRESQLRAWARLATDDLDREVPLTRRMCESCREFCRYHPDREVPCGRPGCTRTWTYKTGAQLQDFLAGRRQDPIRLCLECSKGGLVAIDSGTADGMDVLPCVVPQCDGVWFYREGVTEVAPGGWVDQPLDRMCDRCRGERGAEPRRDQLQGGRELAAGPEPDALDASQEAATLSDVDAADAGDESGRGAEADAGDSAGNADAPAGIESDAHEAQESHEQAPLDALSASSAPVVDEAGAANEPTAANEPTAANEPVAANDGEPEED
;
A
#
# COMPACT_ATOMS: atom_id res chain seq x y z
N CYS A 1 18.56 -43.27 -22.91
CA CYS A 1 18.99 -42.75 -21.58
C CYS A 1 17.85 -42.97 -20.57
N GLN A 2 18.13 -43.12 -19.28
CA GLN A 2 17.10 -43.21 -18.22
C GLN A 2 16.34 -41.88 -18.01
N ASN A 3 16.98 -40.74 -18.28
CA ASN A 3 16.34 -39.43 -18.12
C ASN A 3 15.24 -39.22 -19.17
N PRO A 4 13.99 -38.92 -18.76
CA PRO A 4 12.88 -38.74 -19.69
C PRO A 4 13.16 -37.54 -20.63
N GLY A 5 12.89 -37.73 -21.93
CA GLY A 5 13.14 -36.70 -22.96
C GLY A 5 14.60 -36.59 -23.43
N CYS A 6 15.51 -37.44 -22.93
CA CYS A 6 16.87 -37.51 -23.44
C CYS A 6 16.97 -38.58 -24.54
N THR A 7 17.09 -38.14 -25.80
CA THR A 7 17.27 -39.01 -26.98
C THR A 7 18.68 -39.60 -27.10
N ARG A 8 19.63 -39.14 -26.27
CA ARG A 8 21.00 -39.65 -26.29
C ARG A 8 21.05 -41.11 -25.85
N THR A 9 21.83 -41.88 -26.58
CA THR A 9 22.13 -43.29 -26.28
C THR A 9 23.39 -43.36 -25.40
N TRP A 10 23.63 -44.53 -24.82
CA TRP A 10 24.84 -44.84 -24.07
C TRP A 10 25.38 -46.18 -24.57
N THR A 11 26.68 -46.39 -24.47
CA THR A 11 27.32 -47.60 -24.97
C THR A 11 27.28 -48.71 -23.92
N TRP A 12 26.66 -49.84 -24.26
CA TRP A 12 26.61 -51.02 -23.40
C TRP A 12 27.62 -52.08 -23.87
N PRO A 13 28.83 -52.14 -23.29
CA PRO A 13 29.88 -53.02 -23.80
C PRO A 13 29.50 -54.50 -23.64
N LYS A 14 29.91 -55.33 -24.61
CA LYS A 14 29.61 -56.78 -24.66
C LYS A 14 29.94 -57.52 -23.35
N LYS A 15 31.03 -57.13 -22.66
CA LYS A 15 31.39 -57.70 -21.36
C LYS A 15 30.30 -57.48 -20.30
N ALA A 16 29.72 -56.28 -20.25
CA ALA A 16 28.63 -55.95 -19.32
C ALA A 16 27.32 -56.65 -19.71
N GLN A 17 27.08 -56.90 -21.00
CA GLN A 17 25.93 -57.69 -21.47
C GLN A 17 26.00 -59.13 -20.97
N ILE A 18 27.16 -59.79 -21.11
CA ILE A 18 27.37 -61.18 -20.64
C ILE A 18 27.22 -61.25 -19.11
N ALA A 19 27.79 -60.29 -18.37
CA ALA A 19 27.67 -60.24 -16.91
C ALA A 19 26.21 -60.05 -16.46
N GLN A 20 25.44 -59.17 -17.11
CA GLN A 20 24.01 -58.97 -16.83
C GLN A 20 23.21 -60.25 -17.12
N LEU A 21 23.51 -60.93 -18.24
CA LEU A 21 22.86 -62.18 -18.63
C LEU A 21 23.12 -63.30 -17.62
N GLN A 22 24.36 -63.41 -17.13
CA GLN A 22 24.72 -64.37 -16.07
C GLN A 22 24.03 -64.06 -14.74
N LYS A 23 23.85 -62.77 -14.40
CA LYS A 23 23.26 -62.34 -13.13
C LYS A 23 21.73 -62.40 -13.11
N THR A 24 21.08 -62.01 -14.20
CA THR A 24 19.62 -61.79 -14.25
C THR A 24 18.90 -62.70 -15.23
N GLY A 25 19.62 -63.44 -16.08
CA GLY A 25 19.03 -64.23 -17.17
C GLY A 25 18.45 -63.43 -18.32
N SER A 26 18.46 -62.08 -18.25
CA SER A 26 17.88 -61.19 -19.26
C SER A 26 18.95 -60.47 -20.09
N ARG A 27 18.64 -60.28 -21.39
CA ARG A 27 19.41 -59.43 -22.31
C ARG A 27 18.89 -57.98 -22.36
N GLU A 28 17.93 -57.63 -21.51
CA GLU A 28 17.42 -56.26 -21.44
C GLU A 28 18.50 -55.33 -20.88
N ALA A 29 18.77 -54.25 -21.62
CA ALA A 29 19.75 -53.25 -21.22
C ALA A 29 19.28 -52.55 -19.94
N PRO A 30 20.14 -52.37 -18.92
CA PRO A 30 19.76 -51.66 -17.73
C PRO A 30 19.41 -50.20 -18.06
N ARG A 31 18.41 -49.64 -17.38
CA ARG A 31 18.11 -48.21 -17.48
C ARG A 31 19.27 -47.44 -16.83
N LYS A 32 20.13 -46.84 -17.66
CA LYS A 32 21.26 -46.00 -17.22
C LYS A 32 21.18 -44.60 -17.84
N VAL A 33 21.72 -43.64 -17.11
CA VAL A 33 21.93 -42.26 -17.56
C VAL A 33 23.08 -42.25 -18.59
N CYS A 34 22.96 -41.47 -19.66
CA CYS A 34 24.04 -41.37 -20.67
C CYS A 34 25.23 -40.56 -20.16
N PRO A 35 26.45 -40.76 -20.72
CA PRO A 35 27.66 -40.07 -20.27
C PRO A 35 27.54 -38.55 -20.24
N GLU A 36 26.86 -37.97 -21.22
CA GLU A 36 26.63 -36.52 -21.27
C GLU A 36 25.68 -36.04 -20.18
N CYS A 37 24.63 -36.79 -19.85
CA CYS A 37 23.76 -36.44 -18.71
C CYS A 37 24.51 -36.58 -17.38
N ILE A 38 25.43 -37.55 -17.25
CA ILE A 38 26.30 -37.68 -16.06
C ILE A 38 27.28 -36.50 -15.99
N ARG A 39 27.79 -36.01 -17.13
CA ARG A 39 28.65 -34.82 -17.19
C ARG A 39 27.87 -33.58 -16.77
N GLU A 40 26.69 -33.36 -17.35
CA GLU A 40 25.77 -32.27 -16.96
C GLU A 40 25.42 -32.35 -15.47
N GLU A 41 25.17 -33.54 -14.93
CA GLU A 41 24.91 -33.74 -13.50
C GLU A 41 26.11 -33.33 -12.64
N ARG A 42 27.34 -33.68 -13.04
CA ARG A 42 28.56 -33.27 -12.32
C ARG A 42 28.82 -31.76 -12.39
N GLU A 43 28.45 -31.11 -13.49
CA GLU A 43 28.62 -29.66 -13.69
C GLU A 43 27.59 -28.84 -12.91
N LEU A 44 26.39 -29.37 -12.67
CA LEU A 44 25.38 -28.69 -11.87
C LEU A 44 25.76 -28.73 -10.39
N ALA A 45 25.81 -27.56 -9.75
CA ALA A 45 25.89 -27.44 -8.30
C ALA A 45 24.51 -27.12 -7.73
N ASP A 46 24.31 -27.41 -6.44
CA ASP A 46 23.13 -26.95 -5.73
C ASP A 46 23.10 -25.42 -5.72
N ARG A 47 21.93 -24.84 -6.00
CA ARG A 47 21.76 -23.40 -6.13
C ARG A 47 20.77 -22.89 -5.10
N GLU A 48 21.13 -21.82 -4.40
CA GLU A 48 20.19 -21.06 -3.59
C GLU A 48 19.28 -20.20 -4.47
N VAL A 49 17.97 -20.39 -4.34
CA VAL A 49 16.96 -19.68 -5.11
C VAL A 49 16.12 -18.83 -4.15
N PRO A 50 15.84 -17.56 -4.46
CA PRO A 50 15.00 -16.74 -3.60
C PRO A 50 13.57 -17.30 -3.49
N CYS A 51 12.98 -17.15 -2.31
CA CYS A 51 11.60 -17.52 -2.07
C CYS A 51 10.63 -16.74 -2.98
N ARG A 52 9.59 -17.41 -3.47
CA ARG A 52 8.53 -16.79 -4.30
C ARG A 52 7.76 -15.66 -3.60
N VAL A 53 7.65 -15.70 -2.27
CA VAL A 53 6.86 -14.71 -1.53
C VAL A 53 7.56 -13.36 -1.60
N GLU A 54 6.94 -12.38 -2.25
CA GLU A 54 7.40 -11.00 -2.30
C GLU A 54 7.56 -10.49 -0.86
N SER A 55 8.77 -10.07 -0.50
CA SER A 55 9.25 -9.70 0.85
C SER A 55 9.91 -10.79 1.71
N CYS A 56 9.95 -12.04 1.29
CA CYS A 56 10.71 -13.07 2.00
C CYS A 56 12.18 -13.04 1.51
N THR A 57 13.12 -12.73 2.40
CA THR A 57 14.57 -12.73 2.08
C THR A 57 15.20 -14.12 2.07
N ARG A 58 14.49 -15.13 2.60
CA ARG A 58 14.98 -16.51 2.64
C ARG A 58 15.09 -17.12 1.24
N THR A 59 16.06 -18.02 1.11
CA THR A 59 16.26 -18.86 -0.07
C THR A 59 15.78 -20.29 0.18
N TRP A 60 15.75 -21.08 -0.87
CA TRP A 60 15.60 -22.53 -0.80
C TRP A 60 16.62 -23.19 -1.74
N THR A 61 17.05 -24.39 -1.38
CA THR A 61 18.02 -25.17 -2.15
C THR A 61 17.36 -25.82 -3.36
N TRP A 62 17.74 -25.38 -4.56
CA TRP A 62 17.42 -26.07 -5.79
C TRP A 62 18.48 -27.12 -6.08
N SER A 63 18.25 -28.33 -5.56
CA SER A 63 19.21 -29.43 -5.67
C SER A 63 19.49 -29.80 -7.13
N ARG A 64 20.70 -30.29 -7.39
CA ARG A 64 21.14 -30.82 -8.69
C ARG A 64 20.12 -31.76 -9.34
N ASP A 65 19.56 -32.69 -8.57
CA ASP A 65 18.55 -33.64 -9.07
C ASP A 65 17.25 -32.93 -9.47
N ALA A 66 16.83 -31.93 -8.70
CA ALA A 66 15.65 -31.13 -9.00
C ALA A 66 15.86 -30.25 -10.24
N GLN A 67 17.08 -29.76 -10.47
CA GLN A 67 17.46 -29.04 -11.69
C GLN A 67 17.36 -29.95 -12.92
N LEU A 68 17.92 -31.17 -12.87
CA LEU A 68 17.82 -32.14 -13.96
C LEU A 68 16.37 -32.55 -14.26
N LYS A 69 15.57 -32.80 -13.22
CA LYS A 69 14.13 -33.09 -13.35
C LYS A 69 13.37 -31.91 -13.97
N HIS A 70 13.71 -30.68 -13.59
CA HIS A 70 13.09 -29.50 -14.18
C HIS A 70 13.47 -29.34 -15.66
N ARG A 71 14.75 -29.50 -16.02
CA ARG A 71 15.22 -29.38 -17.41
C ARG A 71 14.62 -30.45 -18.34
N THR A 72 14.41 -31.66 -17.82
CA THR A 72 13.74 -32.73 -18.59
C THR A 72 12.26 -32.43 -18.78
N TRP A 73 11.56 -31.98 -17.73
CA TRP A 73 10.18 -31.52 -17.83
C TRP A 73 10.02 -30.33 -18.79
N ALA A 74 10.88 -29.33 -18.69
CA ALA A 74 10.84 -28.13 -19.52
C ALA A 74 11.03 -28.46 -21.00
N ARG A 75 11.98 -29.34 -21.35
CA ARG A 75 12.18 -29.84 -22.72
C ARG A 75 10.93 -30.52 -23.27
N ARG A 76 10.31 -31.42 -22.49
CA ARG A 76 9.07 -32.09 -22.88
C ARG A 76 7.92 -31.10 -23.08
N ALA A 77 7.79 -30.11 -22.20
CA ALA A 77 6.76 -29.09 -22.29
C ALA A 77 6.96 -28.14 -23.49
N ILE A 78 8.19 -27.99 -23.99
CA ILE A 78 8.51 -27.27 -25.23
C ILE A 78 8.17 -28.15 -26.44
N GLU A 79 8.60 -29.42 -26.45
CA GLU A 79 8.31 -30.37 -27.52
C GLU A 79 6.81 -30.60 -27.72
N GLU A 80 6.04 -30.79 -26.65
CA GLU A 80 4.57 -30.91 -26.70
C GLU A 80 3.91 -29.65 -27.27
N ARG A 81 4.46 -28.46 -26.97
CA ARG A 81 3.98 -27.20 -27.55
C ARG A 81 4.33 -27.09 -29.03
N SER A 82 5.55 -27.45 -29.43
CA SER A 82 5.98 -27.42 -30.83
C SER A 82 5.22 -28.42 -31.68
N ALA A 83 4.98 -29.64 -31.18
CA ALA A 83 4.19 -30.67 -31.85
C ALA A 83 2.70 -30.28 -31.96
N GLY A 84 2.15 -29.66 -30.91
CA GLY A 84 0.74 -29.23 -30.88
C GLY A 84 0.40 -28.07 -31.81
N VAL A 85 1.39 -27.24 -32.19
CA VAL A 85 1.20 -26.12 -33.14
C VAL A 85 1.06 -26.62 -34.59
N GLY A 86 1.50 -27.84 -34.90
CA GLY A 86 1.41 -28.43 -36.25
C GLY A 86 0.23 -29.40 -36.47
N SER A 87 -0.52 -29.78 -35.41
CA SER A 87 -1.54 -30.84 -35.48
C SER A 87 -2.98 -30.36 -35.25
N SER A 88 -3.23 -29.05 -35.23
CA SER A 88 -4.59 -28.53 -35.46
C SER A 88 -4.87 -28.51 -36.96
N GLY A 89 -5.15 -29.69 -37.51
CA GLY A 89 -5.65 -29.85 -38.87
C GLY A 89 -6.80 -28.89 -39.14
N SER A 90 -6.67 -28.20 -40.27
CA SER A 90 -7.62 -27.30 -40.90
C SER A 90 -9.07 -27.75 -40.75
N SER A 91 -9.75 -27.22 -39.72
CA SER A 91 -11.21 -27.13 -39.72
C SER A 91 -11.52 -25.64 -39.65
N GLU A 92 -11.74 -25.10 -40.84
CA GLU A 92 -12.08 -23.70 -41.12
C GLU A 92 -13.26 -23.27 -40.24
N PRO A 93 -13.05 -22.46 -39.18
CA PRO A 93 -14.12 -22.10 -38.27
C PRO A 93 -14.92 -20.97 -38.91
N LYS A 94 -15.91 -21.33 -39.75
CA LYS A 94 -16.96 -20.44 -40.22
C LYS A 94 -17.93 -20.17 -39.06
N GLY A 95 -17.59 -19.22 -38.20
CA GLY A 95 -18.48 -18.78 -37.12
C GLY A 95 -17.91 -17.57 -36.40
N GLY A 96 -18.52 -16.39 -36.61
CA GLY A 96 -18.10 -15.07 -36.12
C GLY A 96 -18.22 -14.84 -34.61
N GLY A 97 -17.88 -15.83 -33.79
CA GLY A 97 -17.81 -15.69 -32.34
C GLY A 97 -16.54 -14.95 -31.94
N LYS A 98 -16.67 -13.88 -31.14
CA LYS A 98 -15.56 -13.11 -30.55
C LYS A 98 -14.51 -14.07 -29.97
N ARG A 99 -13.41 -14.27 -30.71
CA ARG A 99 -12.31 -15.15 -30.33
C ARG A 99 -11.77 -14.68 -28.98
N ARG A 100 -12.16 -15.36 -27.88
CA ARG A 100 -11.50 -15.23 -26.58
C ARG A 100 -10.00 -15.41 -26.82
N ARG A 101 -9.23 -14.32 -26.70
CA ARG A 101 -7.76 -14.34 -26.81
C ARG A 101 -7.26 -15.44 -25.87
N ARG A 102 -6.85 -16.59 -26.42
CA ARG A 102 -6.20 -17.65 -25.63
C ARG A 102 -4.96 -16.99 -25.02
N ARG A 103 -4.99 -16.76 -23.71
CA ARG A 103 -3.85 -16.18 -22.97
C ARG A 103 -2.62 -17.02 -23.33
N ARG A 104 -1.59 -16.38 -23.89
CA ARG A 104 -0.34 -17.05 -24.24
C ARG A 104 0.17 -17.74 -22.98
N ARG A 105 0.31 -19.06 -23.00
CA ARG A 105 0.89 -19.80 -21.87
C ARG A 105 2.32 -19.27 -21.68
N PRO A 106 2.76 -18.98 -20.45
CA PRO A 106 4.11 -18.48 -20.20
C PRO A 106 5.14 -19.44 -20.81
N THR A 107 6.14 -18.86 -21.47
CA THR A 107 7.30 -19.60 -21.99
C THR A 107 8.03 -20.18 -20.78
N VAL A 108 8.26 -21.50 -20.79
CA VAL A 108 9.01 -22.17 -19.71
C VAL A 108 10.48 -22.06 -20.08
N ASP A 109 11.23 -21.27 -19.32
CA ASP A 109 12.69 -21.26 -19.41
C ASP A 109 13.25 -22.54 -18.78
N VAL A 110 14.11 -23.24 -19.51
CA VAL A 110 14.73 -24.51 -19.09
C VAL A 110 15.69 -24.30 -17.93
N ASN A 111 16.31 -23.12 -17.82
CA ASN A 111 17.34 -22.83 -16.84
C ASN A 111 16.82 -22.02 -15.64
N GLN A 112 15.61 -21.48 -15.73
CA GLN A 112 15.04 -20.68 -14.64
C GLN A 112 14.42 -21.59 -13.58
N PRO A 113 14.76 -21.41 -12.28
CA PRO A 113 14.12 -22.17 -11.22
C PRO A 113 12.60 -21.97 -11.21
N PRO A 114 11.83 -23.01 -10.88
CA PRO A 114 10.41 -22.82 -10.64
C PRO A 114 10.22 -21.87 -9.45
N HIS A 115 9.30 -20.92 -9.56
CA HIS A 115 8.92 -20.05 -8.45
C HIS A 115 8.27 -20.88 -7.32
N ARG A 116 9.07 -21.27 -6.32
CA ARG A 116 8.65 -22.04 -5.15
C ARG A 116 8.83 -21.22 -3.88
N MET A 117 8.03 -21.54 -2.88
CA MET A 117 8.18 -21.00 -1.53
C MET A 117 9.27 -21.77 -0.79
N CYS A 118 10.02 -21.09 0.08
CA CYS A 118 10.91 -21.79 1.01
C CYS A 118 10.10 -22.66 1.98
N ALA A 119 10.76 -23.63 2.63
CA ALA A 119 10.09 -24.59 3.52
C ALA A 119 9.30 -23.88 4.64
N PRO A 120 9.85 -22.90 5.38
CA PRO A 120 9.08 -22.20 6.41
C PRO A 120 7.84 -21.48 5.88
N CYS A 121 7.92 -20.85 4.71
CA CYS A 121 6.77 -20.19 4.09
C CYS A 121 5.68 -21.20 3.68
N ARG A 122 6.07 -22.36 3.16
CA ARG A 122 5.12 -23.43 2.81
C ARG A 122 4.43 -23.98 4.05
N ASP A 123 5.19 -24.20 5.13
CA ASP A 123 4.68 -24.78 6.37
C ASP A 123 3.77 -23.77 7.10
N LYS A 124 4.14 -22.48 7.13
CA LYS A 124 3.26 -21.40 7.63
C LYS A 124 1.98 -21.30 6.79
N LEU A 125 2.07 -21.31 5.46
CA LEU A 125 0.89 -21.21 4.58
C LEU A 125 -0.10 -22.36 4.80
N ALA A 126 0.39 -23.56 5.11
CA ALA A 126 -0.45 -24.72 5.41
C ALA A 126 -1.22 -24.58 6.74
N ARG A 127 -0.68 -23.81 7.70
CA ARG A 127 -1.31 -23.53 9.01
C ARG A 127 -2.23 -22.31 9.00
N LEU A 128 -2.02 -21.38 8.07
CA LEU A 128 -2.83 -20.17 8.00
C LEU A 128 -4.24 -20.52 7.50
N GLU A 129 -5.24 -19.88 8.09
CA GLU A 129 -6.63 -19.88 7.65
C GLU A 129 -7.06 -18.46 7.29
N ASP A 130 -8.10 -18.29 6.49
CA ASP A 130 -8.63 -16.96 6.18
C ASP A 130 -9.21 -16.36 7.47
N ARG A 131 -8.76 -15.15 7.85
CA ARG A 131 -9.12 -14.51 9.12
C ARG A 131 -9.91 -13.24 8.85
N GLU A 132 -10.99 -13.06 9.60
CA GLU A 132 -11.75 -11.82 9.61
C GLU A 132 -11.04 -10.75 10.44
N VAL A 133 -10.78 -9.60 9.84
CA VAL A 133 -10.21 -8.42 10.51
C VAL A 133 -11.20 -7.27 10.47
N PRO A 134 -11.27 -6.43 11.52
CA PRO A 134 -12.18 -5.29 11.51
C PRO A 134 -11.80 -4.31 10.38
N CYS A 135 -12.82 -3.68 9.78
CA CYS A 135 -12.62 -2.69 8.73
C CYS A 135 -11.74 -1.53 9.22
N LYS A 136 -10.82 -1.06 8.36
CA LYS A 136 -9.96 0.10 8.62
C LYS A 136 -10.75 1.40 8.83
N VAL A 137 -11.95 1.51 8.26
CA VAL A 137 -12.74 2.74 8.25
C VAL A 137 -13.44 2.90 9.60
N HIS A 138 -13.17 4.00 10.30
CA HIS A 138 -13.86 4.33 11.55
C HIS A 138 -15.38 4.38 11.34
N GLY A 139 -16.12 3.80 12.29
CA GLY A 139 -17.59 3.68 12.22
C GLY A 139 -18.11 2.51 11.37
N CYS A 140 -17.26 1.83 10.60
CA CYS A 140 -17.67 0.63 9.87
C CYS A 140 -17.57 -0.62 10.76
N THR A 141 -18.71 -1.27 11.01
CA THR A 141 -18.79 -2.51 11.82
C THR A 141 -18.51 -3.78 11.02
N ARG A 142 -18.35 -3.68 9.70
CA ARG A 142 -18.09 -4.83 8.84
C ARG A 142 -16.67 -5.34 9.01
N SER A 143 -16.48 -6.65 8.89
CA SER A 143 -15.16 -7.26 8.79
C SER A 143 -14.66 -7.25 7.33
N ALA A 144 -13.36 -7.36 7.17
CA ALA A 144 -12.69 -7.66 5.91
C ALA A 144 -12.03 -9.02 6.05
N VAL A 145 -12.19 -9.90 5.06
CA VAL A 145 -11.48 -11.18 5.04
C VAL A 145 -10.03 -10.93 4.61
N MET A 146 -9.08 -11.36 5.44
CA MET A 146 -7.68 -11.39 5.06
C MET A 146 -7.30 -12.81 4.61
N ASP A 147 -6.93 -12.91 3.34
CA ASP A 147 -6.51 -14.16 2.70
C ASP A 147 -5.21 -14.70 3.29
N ARG A 148 -5.10 -16.04 3.31
CA ARG A 148 -3.88 -16.77 3.72
C ARG A 148 -2.59 -16.23 3.09
N GLU A 149 -2.62 -15.86 1.81
CA GLU A 149 -1.43 -15.34 1.10
C GLU A 149 -1.04 -13.92 1.56
N SER A 150 -2.00 -13.03 1.82
CA SER A 150 -1.73 -11.73 2.44
C SER A 150 -1.18 -11.87 3.85
N GLN A 151 -1.70 -12.81 4.64
CA GLN A 151 -1.18 -13.11 5.98
C GLN A 151 0.26 -13.63 5.89
N LEU A 152 0.55 -14.53 4.97
CA LEU A 152 1.90 -15.04 4.71
C LEU A 152 2.86 -13.91 4.29
N ARG A 153 2.44 -12.99 3.42
CA ARG A 153 3.25 -11.82 3.04
C ARG A 153 3.54 -10.91 4.22
N ALA A 154 2.54 -10.66 5.08
CA ALA A 154 2.75 -9.86 6.29
C ALA A 154 3.74 -10.55 7.25
N TRP A 155 3.64 -11.88 7.41
CA TRP A 155 4.59 -12.67 8.21
C TRP A 155 6.00 -12.65 7.62
N ALA A 156 6.13 -12.83 6.30
CA ALA A 156 7.41 -12.84 5.59
C ALA A 156 8.18 -11.52 5.75
N ARG A 157 7.50 -10.37 5.87
CA ARG A 157 8.13 -9.07 6.14
C ARG A 157 8.82 -8.99 7.50
N LEU A 158 8.41 -9.79 8.47
CA LEU A 158 9.04 -9.82 9.80
C LEU A 158 10.35 -10.61 9.83
N ALA A 159 10.68 -11.34 8.75
CA ALA A 159 11.88 -12.18 8.64
C ALA A 159 12.10 -13.13 9.84
N THR A 160 11.01 -13.62 10.43
CA THR A 160 11.03 -14.57 11.56
C THR A 160 10.84 -16.00 11.08
N ASP A 161 11.52 -16.95 11.73
CA ASP A 161 11.35 -18.39 11.52
C ASP A 161 10.34 -19.02 12.48
N ASP A 162 9.82 -18.25 13.43
CA ASP A 162 8.80 -18.69 14.37
C ASP A 162 7.45 -18.84 13.64
N LEU A 163 7.03 -20.10 13.50
CA LEU A 163 5.79 -20.50 12.83
C LEU A 163 4.54 -20.14 13.63
N ASP A 164 4.66 -19.90 14.94
CA ASP A 164 3.51 -19.64 15.82
C ASP A 164 3.37 -18.16 16.17
N ARG A 165 4.39 -17.34 15.87
CA ARG A 165 4.30 -15.89 16.01
C ARG A 165 3.15 -15.31 15.18
N GLU A 166 2.20 -14.69 15.89
CA GLU A 166 1.11 -13.94 15.29
C GLU A 166 1.63 -12.61 14.72
N VAL A 167 1.19 -12.30 13.51
CA VAL A 167 1.55 -11.05 12.83
C VAL A 167 0.50 -10.00 13.17
N PRO A 168 0.90 -8.78 13.54
CA PRO A 168 -0.04 -7.67 13.63
C PRO A 168 -0.73 -7.45 12.27
N LEU A 169 -2.01 -7.83 12.21
CA LEU A 169 -2.78 -7.76 10.98
C LEU A 169 -3.08 -6.30 10.66
N THR A 170 -2.50 -5.81 9.56
CA THR A 170 -2.81 -4.46 9.07
C THR A 170 -4.31 -4.37 8.76
N ARG A 171 -5.00 -3.37 9.35
CA ARG A 171 -6.42 -3.15 9.10
C ARG A 171 -6.64 -2.84 7.61
N ARG A 172 -7.57 -3.54 6.97
CA ARG A 172 -7.96 -3.33 5.57
C ARG A 172 -9.39 -2.82 5.49
N MET A 173 -9.71 -2.07 4.42
CA MET A 173 -11.09 -1.69 4.14
C MET A 173 -11.87 -2.92 3.70
N CYS A 174 -13.08 -3.12 4.25
CA CYS A 174 -14.00 -4.15 3.77
C CYS A 174 -14.41 -3.91 2.31
N GLU A 175 -14.95 -4.95 1.66
CA GLU A 175 -15.30 -4.92 0.23
C GLU A 175 -16.30 -3.80 -0.09
N SER A 176 -17.33 -3.63 0.72
CA SER A 176 -18.31 -2.56 0.53
C SER A 176 -17.72 -1.15 0.63
N CYS A 177 -16.79 -0.91 1.54
CA CYS A 177 -16.12 0.39 1.63
C CYS A 177 -15.20 0.61 0.42
N ARG A 178 -14.53 -0.44 -0.07
CA ARG A 178 -13.70 -0.37 -1.28
C ARG A 178 -14.53 -0.11 -2.52
N GLU A 179 -15.66 -0.78 -2.68
CA GLU A 179 -16.59 -0.56 -3.79
C GLU A 179 -17.16 0.85 -3.74
N PHE A 180 -17.56 1.34 -2.56
CA PHE A 180 -18.00 2.73 -2.40
C PHE A 180 -16.96 3.72 -2.92
N CYS A 181 -15.70 3.59 -2.51
CA CYS A 181 -14.63 4.48 -2.99
C CYS A 181 -14.32 4.33 -4.48
N ARG A 182 -14.63 3.19 -5.11
CA ARG A 182 -14.49 3.02 -6.58
C ARG A 182 -15.62 3.69 -7.35
N TYR A 183 -16.83 3.69 -6.82
CA TYR A 183 -18.02 4.22 -7.49
C TYR A 183 -18.30 5.70 -7.18
N HIS A 184 -17.80 6.21 -6.05
CA HIS A 184 -18.02 7.58 -5.60
C HIS A 184 -16.69 8.35 -5.56
N PRO A 185 -16.23 8.90 -6.70
CA PRO A 185 -15.08 9.80 -6.70
C PRO A 185 -15.42 11.13 -6.02
N ASP A 186 -14.39 11.96 -5.83
CA ASP A 186 -14.55 13.33 -5.36
C ASP A 186 -15.49 14.09 -6.30
N ARG A 187 -16.48 14.79 -5.74
CA ARG A 187 -17.45 15.59 -6.49
C ARG A 187 -17.53 17.02 -5.98
N GLU A 188 -17.92 17.93 -6.85
CA GLU A 188 -18.20 19.32 -6.47
C GLU A 188 -19.65 19.46 -6.02
N VAL A 189 -19.83 20.05 -4.83
CA VAL A 189 -21.14 20.32 -4.23
C VAL A 189 -21.31 21.84 -4.09
N PRO A 190 -22.49 22.42 -4.36
CA PRO A 190 -22.70 23.85 -4.19
C PRO A 190 -22.50 24.31 -2.75
N CYS A 191 -22.05 25.55 -2.58
CA CYS A 191 -21.96 26.20 -1.29
C CYS A 191 -23.35 26.29 -0.63
N GLY A 192 -23.43 25.93 0.65
CA GLY A 192 -24.66 26.04 1.44
C GLY A 192 -25.09 27.47 1.76
N ARG A 193 -24.29 28.50 1.43
CA ARG A 193 -24.64 29.90 1.67
C ARG A 193 -25.63 30.39 0.61
N PRO A 194 -26.80 30.92 0.98
CA PRO A 194 -27.73 31.49 0.01
C PRO A 194 -27.04 32.64 -0.75
N GLY A 195 -27.16 32.63 -2.08
CA GLY A 195 -26.53 33.62 -2.97
C GLY A 195 -25.08 33.33 -3.36
N CYS A 196 -24.43 32.29 -2.81
CA CYS A 196 -23.08 31.90 -3.22
C CYS A 196 -23.11 30.85 -4.33
N THR A 197 -22.53 31.14 -5.50
CA THR A 197 -22.45 30.21 -6.65
C THR A 197 -21.24 29.28 -6.63
N ARG A 198 -20.36 29.43 -5.64
CA ARG A 198 -19.12 28.65 -5.54
C ARG A 198 -19.41 27.22 -5.09
N THR A 199 -18.57 26.28 -5.51
CA THR A 199 -18.63 24.88 -5.09
C THR A 199 -17.55 24.57 -4.07
N TRP A 200 -17.68 23.44 -3.39
CA TRP A 200 -16.64 22.84 -2.56
C TRP A 200 -16.50 21.36 -2.93
N THR A 201 -15.28 20.83 -2.78
CA THR A 201 -15.00 19.43 -3.11
C THR A 201 -15.42 18.52 -1.97
N TYR A 202 -16.45 17.72 -2.19
CA TYR A 202 -16.87 16.67 -1.28
C TYR A 202 -16.00 15.44 -1.49
N LYS A 203 -14.96 15.30 -0.66
CA LYS A 203 -13.99 14.20 -0.74
C LYS A 203 -14.65 12.85 -0.47
N THR A 204 -14.23 11.83 -1.22
CA THR A 204 -14.69 10.43 -1.14
C THR A 204 -14.65 9.86 0.29
N GLY A 205 -13.62 10.20 1.07
CA GLY A 205 -13.50 9.77 2.46
C GLY A 205 -14.60 10.34 3.37
N ALA A 206 -14.98 11.61 3.17
CA ALA A 206 -16.08 12.22 3.90
C ALA A 206 -17.44 11.67 3.43
N GLN A 207 -17.61 11.48 2.11
CA GLN A 207 -18.78 10.81 1.54
C GLN A 207 -19.00 9.42 2.17
N LEU A 208 -17.92 8.65 2.35
CA LEU A 208 -17.97 7.33 2.97
C LEU A 208 -18.38 7.39 4.45
N GLN A 209 -17.86 8.38 5.20
CA GLN A 209 -18.23 8.57 6.61
C GLN A 209 -19.71 8.93 6.76
N ASP A 210 -20.22 9.81 5.91
CA ASP A 210 -21.65 10.16 5.90
C ASP A 210 -22.54 8.98 5.50
N PHE A 211 -22.11 8.19 4.49
CA PHE A 211 -22.80 6.97 4.09
C PHE A 211 -22.87 5.93 5.23
N LEU A 212 -21.77 5.73 5.96
CA LEU A 212 -21.72 4.82 7.12
C LEU A 212 -22.57 5.33 8.29
N ALA A 213 -22.70 6.65 8.43
CA ALA A 213 -23.62 7.27 9.38
C ALA A 213 -25.09 7.26 8.92
N GLY A 214 -25.41 6.68 7.75
CA GLY A 214 -26.76 6.63 7.18
C GLY A 214 -27.22 7.95 6.55
N ARG A 215 -26.36 8.96 6.46
CA ARG A 215 -26.65 10.23 5.80
C ARG A 215 -26.47 10.06 4.30
N ARG A 216 -27.58 10.06 3.57
CA ARG A 216 -27.59 10.04 2.10
C ARG A 216 -27.59 11.44 1.48
N GLN A 217 -27.87 12.45 2.28
CA GLN A 217 -27.93 13.84 1.83
C GLN A 217 -26.62 14.55 2.09
N ASP A 218 -26.19 15.34 1.11
CA ASP A 218 -24.93 16.05 1.16
C ASP A 218 -24.95 17.05 2.32
N PRO A 219 -23.91 17.07 3.16
CA PRO A 219 -23.85 18.02 4.25
C PRO A 219 -23.82 19.43 3.69
N ILE A 220 -24.65 20.30 4.25
CA ILE A 220 -24.65 21.72 3.92
C ILE A 220 -23.35 22.32 4.47
N ARG A 221 -22.33 22.42 3.62
CA ARG A 221 -21.05 23.07 3.94
C ARG A 221 -20.84 24.32 3.10
N LEU A 222 -20.10 25.23 3.69
CA LEU A 222 -19.65 26.47 3.05
C LEU A 222 -18.42 26.18 2.19
N CYS A 223 -18.28 26.90 1.08
CA CYS A 223 -17.05 26.89 0.29
C CYS A 223 -15.89 27.53 1.07
N LEU A 224 -14.66 27.29 0.61
CA LEU A 224 -13.43 27.68 1.30
C LEU A 224 -13.35 29.17 1.67
N GLU A 225 -13.86 30.09 0.84
CA GLU A 225 -13.80 31.52 1.18
C GLU A 225 -14.96 31.94 2.09
N CYS A 226 -16.16 31.34 1.94
CA CYS A 226 -17.24 31.57 2.90
C CYS A 226 -16.90 31.01 4.29
N SER A 227 -16.17 29.89 4.39
CA SER A 227 -15.71 29.34 5.68
C SER A 227 -14.63 30.19 6.35
N LYS A 228 -13.83 30.93 5.57
CA LYS A 228 -12.77 31.82 6.07
C LYS A 228 -13.32 33.14 6.63
N GLY A 229 -14.64 33.32 6.68
CA GLY A 229 -15.24 34.56 7.16
C GLY A 229 -15.11 35.72 6.17
N GLY A 230 -14.87 35.44 4.88
CA GLY A 230 -15.06 36.44 3.84
C GLY A 230 -16.53 36.85 3.85
N LEU A 231 -16.84 37.96 4.52
CA LEU A 231 -18.07 38.70 4.34
C LEU A 231 -18.11 39.04 2.86
N VAL A 232 -18.73 38.17 2.06
CA VAL A 232 -19.17 38.54 0.73
C VAL A 232 -20.10 39.70 1.00
N ALA A 233 -19.63 40.91 0.69
CA ALA A 233 -20.43 42.12 0.71
C ALA A 233 -21.66 41.77 -0.11
N ILE A 234 -22.76 41.51 0.59
CA ILE A 234 -24.04 41.46 -0.06
C ILE A 234 -24.23 42.93 -0.39
N ASP A 235 -24.21 43.28 -1.67
CA ASP A 235 -24.53 44.61 -2.20
C ASP A 235 -26.01 45.00 -1.90
N SER A 236 -26.58 44.52 -0.80
CA SER A 236 -27.63 45.20 -0.08
C SER A 236 -27.03 46.51 0.40
N GLY A 237 -27.35 47.61 -0.28
CA GLY A 237 -26.97 48.99 0.06
C GLY A 237 -27.48 49.50 1.41
N THR A 238 -27.51 48.64 2.43
CA THR A 238 -27.53 48.97 3.85
C THR A 238 -26.17 49.56 4.20
N ALA A 239 -26.19 50.83 4.62
CA ALA A 239 -24.99 51.55 5.06
C ALA A 239 -24.18 50.71 6.06
N ASP A 240 -22.88 50.58 5.80
CA ASP A 240 -21.93 49.81 6.59
C ASP A 240 -22.07 50.09 8.10
N GLY A 241 -22.13 49.01 8.90
CA GLY A 241 -22.14 49.06 10.37
C GLY A 241 -23.51 49.00 11.06
N MET A 242 -24.58 48.57 10.37
CA MET A 242 -25.88 48.31 11.01
C MET A 242 -26.24 46.81 10.96
N ASP A 243 -26.28 46.18 12.14
CA ASP A 243 -26.78 44.82 12.28
C ASP A 243 -28.31 44.81 12.29
N VAL A 244 -28.91 43.97 11.43
CA VAL A 244 -30.35 43.78 11.38
C VAL A 244 -30.74 42.67 12.35
N LEU A 245 -31.52 42.99 13.38
CA LEU A 245 -31.97 42.04 14.41
C LEU A 245 -33.50 41.92 14.41
N PRO A 246 -34.06 40.72 14.64
CA PRO A 246 -35.50 40.52 14.73
C PRO A 246 -36.10 41.19 15.97
N CYS A 247 -37.37 41.59 15.88
CA CYS A 247 -38.13 42.14 17.01
C CYS A 247 -38.29 41.10 18.13
N VAL A 248 -38.08 41.51 19.38
CA VAL A 248 -38.25 40.64 20.56
C VAL A 248 -39.71 40.31 20.88
N VAL A 249 -40.68 41.03 20.29
CA VAL A 249 -42.11 40.81 20.55
C VAL A 249 -42.57 39.51 19.85
N PRO A 250 -43.13 38.54 20.58
CA PRO A 250 -43.64 37.30 20.00
C PRO A 250 -44.63 37.59 18.87
N GLN A 251 -44.53 36.85 17.76
CA GLN A 251 -45.37 36.99 16.57
C GLN A 251 -45.20 38.30 15.78
N CYS A 252 -44.25 39.16 16.14
CA CYS A 252 -43.86 40.30 15.31
C CYS A 252 -42.78 39.87 14.30
N ASP A 253 -43.01 40.13 13.02
CA ASP A 253 -42.09 39.92 11.90
C ASP A 253 -41.22 41.15 11.59
N GLY A 254 -41.30 42.19 12.44
CA GLY A 254 -40.49 43.40 12.32
C GLY A 254 -39.01 43.17 12.61
N VAL A 255 -38.17 43.99 11.99
CA VAL A 255 -36.73 44.06 12.23
C VAL A 255 -36.36 45.44 12.78
N TRP A 256 -35.27 45.50 13.54
CA TRP A 256 -34.67 46.74 14.02
C TRP A 256 -33.16 46.75 13.72
N PHE A 257 -32.58 47.93 13.65
CA PHE A 257 -31.17 48.12 13.30
C PHE A 257 -30.36 48.46 14.55
N TYR A 258 -29.31 47.69 14.82
CA TYR A 258 -28.33 47.94 15.88
C TYR A 258 -27.08 48.60 15.30
N ARG A 259 -26.60 49.66 15.95
CA ARG A 259 -25.29 50.27 15.70
C ARG A 259 -24.38 49.97 16.87
N GLU A 260 -23.25 49.31 16.61
CA GLU A 260 -22.19 49.17 17.61
C GLU A 260 -21.75 50.55 18.11
N GLY A 261 -21.76 50.75 19.43
CA GLY A 261 -21.39 52.01 20.08
C GLY A 261 -22.55 52.82 20.67
N VAL A 262 -23.81 52.49 20.35
CA VAL A 262 -25.00 53.12 20.97
C VAL A 262 -25.63 52.14 21.96
N THR A 263 -24.98 51.92 23.10
CA THR A 263 -25.55 51.13 24.21
C THR A 263 -25.57 51.96 25.49
N GLU A 264 -26.38 53.01 25.51
CA GLU A 264 -26.89 53.53 26.78
C GLU A 264 -28.03 52.62 27.25
N VAL A 265 -27.69 51.40 27.67
CA VAL A 265 -28.63 50.62 28.47
C VAL A 265 -28.66 51.29 29.84
N ALA A 266 -29.66 52.13 30.06
CA ALA A 266 -29.88 52.78 31.35
C ALA A 266 -29.91 51.71 32.46
N PRO A 267 -28.98 51.75 33.43
CA PRO A 267 -28.89 50.73 34.47
C PRO A 267 -29.96 51.00 35.53
N GLY A 268 -31.19 50.51 35.30
CA GLY A 268 -32.24 50.64 36.31
C GLY A 268 -33.59 50.13 35.85
N GLY A 269 -33.94 48.90 36.25
CA GLY A 269 -35.31 48.37 36.17
C GLY A 269 -35.42 47.07 35.38
N TRP A 270 -35.25 45.95 36.06
CA TRP A 270 -35.30 44.58 35.51
C TRP A 270 -36.74 44.07 35.24
N VAL A 271 -37.70 44.95 34.90
CA VAL A 271 -39.12 44.57 34.88
C VAL A 271 -39.80 44.73 33.51
N ASP A 272 -39.19 45.40 32.54
CA ASP A 272 -39.75 45.47 31.18
C ASP A 272 -38.72 45.07 30.12
N GLN A 273 -39.17 44.28 29.14
CA GLN A 273 -38.34 43.90 27.98
C GLN A 273 -37.70 45.15 27.37
N PRO A 274 -36.39 45.17 27.09
CA PRO A 274 -35.71 46.36 26.62
C PRO A 274 -36.33 46.84 25.31
N LEU A 275 -36.92 48.04 25.33
CA LEU A 275 -37.55 48.70 24.18
C LEU A 275 -36.59 48.83 22.98
N ASP A 276 -35.29 48.83 23.25
CA ASP A 276 -34.24 48.89 22.22
C ASP A 276 -34.15 47.63 21.35
N ARG A 277 -34.77 46.52 21.77
CA ARG A 277 -34.86 45.29 20.98
C ARG A 277 -36.20 45.11 20.25
N MET A 278 -37.03 46.15 20.20
CA MET A 278 -38.32 46.14 19.50
C MET A 278 -38.25 46.91 18.17
N CYS A 279 -38.98 46.44 17.15
CA CYS A 279 -39.16 47.22 15.92
C CYS A 279 -39.90 48.54 16.21
N ASP A 280 -39.80 49.53 15.32
CA ASP A 280 -40.40 50.85 15.53
C ASP A 280 -41.92 50.79 15.75
N ARG A 281 -42.60 49.83 15.13
CA ARG A 281 -44.03 49.58 15.35
C ARG A 281 -44.32 49.18 16.81
N CYS A 282 -43.63 48.16 17.32
CA CYS A 282 -43.83 47.70 18.70
C CYS A 282 -43.34 48.70 19.76
N ARG A 283 -42.32 49.53 19.44
CA ARG A 283 -41.93 50.69 20.27
C ARG A 283 -43.09 51.68 20.39
N GLY A 284 -43.67 52.07 19.26
CA GLY A 284 -44.80 53.00 19.23
C GLY A 284 -46.03 52.50 20.00
N GLU A 285 -46.36 51.21 19.86
CA GLU A 285 -47.47 50.58 20.61
C GLU A 285 -47.26 50.59 22.13
N ARG A 286 -46.01 50.68 22.60
CA ARG A 286 -45.65 50.81 24.03
C ARG A 286 -45.38 52.25 24.47
N GLY A 287 -45.72 53.25 23.62
CA GLY A 287 -45.53 54.66 23.92
C GLY A 287 -44.09 55.16 23.83
N ALA A 288 -43.18 54.36 23.26
CA ALA A 288 -41.80 54.78 23.01
C ALA A 288 -41.68 55.46 21.65
N GLU A 289 -40.86 56.51 21.59
CA GLU A 289 -40.64 57.28 20.35
C GLU A 289 -39.94 56.41 19.28
N PRO A 290 -40.41 56.41 18.02
CA PRO A 290 -39.78 55.64 16.94
C PRO A 290 -38.37 56.17 16.64
N ARG A 291 -37.43 55.29 16.25
CA ARG A 291 -36.01 55.68 16.07
C ARG A 291 -35.73 56.52 14.82
N ARG A 292 -36.76 56.75 13.99
CA ARG A 292 -36.61 57.24 12.61
C ARG A 292 -36.16 58.71 12.51
N ASP A 293 -36.35 59.52 13.55
CA ASP A 293 -36.03 60.96 13.51
C ASP A 293 -34.57 61.32 13.85
N GLN A 294 -33.79 60.42 14.47
CA GLN A 294 -32.40 60.75 14.81
C GLN A 294 -31.43 60.74 13.61
N LEU A 295 -31.80 60.11 12.49
CA LEU A 295 -30.91 60.00 11.32
C LEU A 295 -30.94 61.22 10.39
N GLN A 296 -31.91 62.14 10.52
CA GLN A 296 -31.96 63.37 9.70
C GLN A 296 -31.27 64.58 10.35
N GLY A 297 -31.02 64.58 11.67
CA GLY A 297 -30.45 65.74 12.38
C GLY A 297 -28.92 65.84 12.44
N GLY A 298 -28.17 64.84 11.97
CA GLY A 298 -26.73 64.71 12.26
C GLY A 298 -25.74 65.25 11.22
N ARG A 299 -26.16 66.07 10.23
CA ARG A 299 -25.28 66.46 9.10
C ARG A 299 -24.62 67.85 9.23
N GLU A 300 -24.77 68.58 10.33
CA GLU A 300 -24.30 69.99 10.38
C GLU A 300 -23.13 70.33 11.31
N LEU A 301 -22.60 69.40 12.11
CA LEU A 301 -21.51 69.74 13.07
C LEU A 301 -20.43 68.66 13.14
N ALA A 302 -19.54 68.60 12.15
CA ALA A 302 -18.24 67.94 12.27
C ALA A 302 -17.22 68.51 11.27
N ALA A 303 -16.81 69.76 11.50
CA ALA A 303 -15.56 70.31 10.98
C ALA A 303 -14.63 70.52 12.19
N GLY A 304 -13.80 69.51 12.48
CA GLY A 304 -12.73 69.55 13.47
C GLY A 304 -11.39 69.34 12.78
N PRO A 305 -10.32 70.07 13.15
CA PRO A 305 -9.09 70.18 12.37
C PRO A 305 -8.14 68.99 12.55
N GLU A 306 -7.36 68.72 11.50
CA GLU A 306 -6.25 67.77 11.44
C GLU A 306 -5.18 68.03 12.52
N PRO A 307 -4.61 67.00 13.17
CA PRO A 307 -3.35 67.13 13.86
C PRO A 307 -2.16 66.78 12.95
N ASP A 308 -1.23 67.73 12.92
CA ASP A 308 0.06 67.72 12.27
C ASP A 308 0.98 66.56 12.66
N ALA A 309 1.85 66.23 11.71
CA ALA A 309 2.97 65.31 11.80
C ALA A 309 4.17 65.89 12.59
N LEU A 310 4.72 65.11 13.52
CA LEU A 310 6.12 65.17 13.99
C LEU A 310 6.52 63.72 14.36
N ASP A 311 7.46 63.09 13.67
CA ASP A 311 8.94 63.23 13.68
C ASP A 311 9.61 62.32 14.72
N ALA A 312 10.82 61.92 14.37
CA ALA A 312 11.46 60.67 14.66
C ALA A 312 12.28 60.62 15.97
N SER A 313 12.72 59.39 16.26
CA SER A 313 14.06 59.04 16.75
C SER A 313 14.27 58.81 18.25
N GLN A 314 14.79 57.60 18.51
CA GLN A 314 15.82 57.24 19.49
C GLN A 314 15.52 57.45 20.99
N GLU A 315 15.49 56.35 21.74
CA GLU A 315 16.49 56.10 22.80
C GLU A 315 16.67 54.59 22.99
N ALA A 316 17.95 54.19 23.01
CA ALA A 316 18.44 52.88 23.41
C ALA A 316 19.11 53.04 24.76
N ALA A 317 18.76 52.20 25.76
CA ALA A 317 19.64 51.80 26.87
C ALA A 317 18.87 50.82 27.79
N THR A 318 19.29 49.56 27.83
CA THR A 318 19.97 48.89 28.97
C THR A 318 19.07 48.43 30.12
N LEU A 319 19.24 47.15 30.49
CA LEU A 319 19.05 46.46 31.79
C LEU A 319 18.56 45.03 31.48
N SER A 320 19.03 43.93 32.03
CA SER A 320 20.22 43.53 32.80
C SER A 320 20.01 42.02 33.07
N ASP A 321 21.11 41.28 33.09
CA ASP A 321 21.38 40.04 33.82
C ASP A 321 20.23 39.26 34.49
N VAL A 322 20.10 37.99 34.08
CA VAL A 322 20.02 36.87 35.03
C VAL A 322 20.66 35.62 34.41
N ASP A 323 21.83 35.29 34.95
CA ASP A 323 22.45 33.97 34.94
C ASP A 323 21.51 32.89 35.51
N ALA A 324 21.39 31.77 34.81
CA ALA A 324 21.22 30.46 35.43
C ALA A 324 21.72 29.38 34.46
N ALA A 325 22.93 28.91 34.73
CA ALA A 325 23.47 27.68 34.21
C ALA A 325 22.59 26.48 34.64
N ASP A 326 22.29 25.57 33.72
CA ASP A 326 22.47 24.14 34.00
C ASP A 326 22.66 23.33 32.71
N ALA A 327 23.46 22.28 32.85
CA ALA A 327 24.18 21.55 31.83
C ALA A 327 23.39 20.40 31.16
N GLY A 328 23.93 19.88 30.05
CA GLY A 328 23.65 18.54 29.52
C GLY A 328 23.03 18.57 28.12
N ASP A 329 23.79 18.68 27.04
CA ASP A 329 24.58 17.60 26.42
C ASP A 329 23.73 16.60 25.60
N GLU A 330 24.00 16.63 24.29
CA GLU A 330 23.99 15.53 23.30
C GLU A 330 23.30 15.88 21.98
N SER A 331 24.10 16.48 21.08
CA SER A 331 24.45 15.92 19.79
C SER A 331 23.39 15.11 19.03
N GLY A 332 22.76 15.75 18.04
CA GLY A 332 21.93 15.06 17.05
C GLY A 332 21.72 15.88 15.79
N ARG A 333 22.80 16.12 15.04
CA ARG A 333 22.76 16.71 13.69
C ARG A 333 21.90 15.84 12.75
N GLY A 334 20.82 16.41 12.24
CA GLY A 334 20.05 15.86 11.13
C GLY A 334 19.51 17.00 10.29
N ALA A 335 20.16 17.24 9.15
CA ALA A 335 19.82 18.28 8.19
C ALA A 335 18.41 18.05 7.61
N GLU A 336 17.51 19.00 7.82
CA GLU A 336 16.26 19.10 7.07
C GLU A 336 16.54 19.90 5.79
N ALA A 337 16.60 19.18 4.67
CA ALA A 337 16.60 19.78 3.35
C ALA A 337 15.17 20.23 3.03
N ASP A 338 15.00 21.53 3.13
CA ASP A 338 13.99 22.34 2.46
C ASP A 338 14.07 22.12 0.94
N ALA A 339 12.96 21.67 0.33
CA ALA A 339 12.74 21.74 -1.11
C ALA A 339 11.24 21.71 -1.42
N GLY A 340 10.66 22.90 -1.50
CA GLY A 340 10.12 23.40 -2.76
C GLY A 340 9.04 22.58 -3.47
N ASP A 341 7.81 23.04 -3.29
CA ASP A 341 6.69 23.01 -4.22
C ASP A 341 7.10 23.40 -5.66
N SER A 342 6.65 22.66 -6.69
CA SER A 342 6.23 23.24 -7.98
C SER A 342 5.61 22.20 -8.91
N ALA A 343 4.40 22.53 -9.37
CA ALA A 343 3.62 21.87 -10.40
C ALA A 343 4.30 21.87 -11.80
N GLY A 344 3.92 20.90 -12.64
CA GLY A 344 4.29 20.91 -14.05
C GLY A 344 3.69 19.75 -14.84
N ASN A 345 2.48 19.96 -15.35
CA ASN A 345 1.88 19.20 -16.46
C ASN A 345 2.78 19.29 -17.70
N ALA A 346 3.08 18.16 -18.34
CA ALA A 346 3.37 18.10 -19.77
C ALA A 346 3.12 16.68 -20.32
N ASP A 347 2.02 16.58 -21.08
CA ASP A 347 1.82 15.59 -22.14
C ASP A 347 3.06 15.48 -23.03
N ALA A 348 3.51 14.24 -23.29
CA ALA A 348 4.43 13.95 -24.39
C ALA A 348 3.97 12.68 -25.13
N PRO A 349 3.81 12.74 -26.46
CA PRO A 349 3.33 11.64 -27.28
C PRO A 349 4.42 10.63 -27.65
N ALA A 350 3.96 9.44 -28.02
CA ALA A 350 4.74 8.35 -28.59
C ALA A 350 5.44 8.74 -29.91
N GLY A 351 6.72 8.40 -30.01
CA GLY A 351 7.51 8.47 -31.24
C GLY A 351 8.86 7.78 -31.05
N ILE A 352 8.87 6.45 -31.18
CA ILE A 352 10.11 5.66 -31.28
C ILE A 352 10.37 5.48 -32.78
N GLU A 353 11.22 6.33 -33.33
CA GLU A 353 11.95 6.06 -34.57
C GLU A 353 13.27 5.41 -34.17
N SER A 354 13.43 4.17 -34.61
CA SER A 354 14.65 3.39 -34.55
C SER A 354 15.34 3.49 -35.90
N ASP A 355 16.54 4.04 -35.98
CA ASP A 355 17.48 3.63 -37.03
C ASP A 355 18.94 3.93 -36.69
N ALA A 356 19.74 2.90 -37.00
CA ALA A 356 21.17 2.83 -37.28
C ALA A 356 22.15 3.73 -36.51
N HIS A 357 23.05 3.12 -35.73
CA HIS A 357 24.49 3.30 -35.99
C HIS A 357 25.28 2.04 -35.62
N GLU A 358 25.86 1.49 -36.68
CA GLU A 358 26.85 0.43 -36.76
C GLU A 358 28.21 0.98 -36.29
N ALA A 359 28.82 0.34 -35.29
CA ALA A 359 30.24 0.51 -34.99
C ALA A 359 30.80 -0.82 -34.47
N GLN A 360 31.64 -1.42 -35.30
CA GLN A 360 32.49 -2.55 -35.01
C GLN A 360 33.56 -2.13 -34.00
N GLU A 361 33.70 -2.85 -32.89
CA GLU A 361 34.90 -2.76 -32.06
C GLU A 361 35.46 -4.16 -31.83
N SER A 362 36.56 -4.42 -32.55
CA SER A 362 37.46 -5.55 -32.41
C SER A 362 38.22 -5.44 -31.09
N HIS A 363 38.03 -6.39 -30.17
CA HIS A 363 38.90 -6.52 -29.00
C HIS A 363 39.86 -7.70 -29.17
N GLU A 364 41.14 -7.33 -29.22
CA GLU A 364 42.33 -8.15 -29.34
C GLU A 364 42.48 -9.15 -28.20
N GLN A 365 42.95 -10.35 -28.55
CA GLN A 365 43.48 -11.35 -27.64
C GLN A 365 44.95 -11.01 -27.33
N ALA A 366 45.31 -10.98 -26.04
CA ALA A 366 46.70 -11.10 -25.60
C ALA A 366 46.81 -12.23 -24.56
N PRO A 367 47.83 -13.12 -24.69
CA PRO A 367 48.10 -14.17 -23.73
C PRO A 367 49.07 -13.68 -22.64
N LEU A 368 48.85 -14.10 -21.39
CA LEU A 368 49.86 -13.98 -20.34
C LEU A 368 50.21 -15.37 -19.83
N ASP A 369 51.34 -15.85 -20.33
CA ASP A 369 52.13 -16.94 -19.76
C ASP A 369 53.01 -16.42 -18.61
N ALA A 370 53.24 -17.34 -17.67
CA ALA A 370 54.38 -17.47 -16.77
C ALA A 370 54.67 -16.38 -15.72
N LEU A 371 54.65 -16.77 -14.45
CA LEU A 371 55.78 -16.74 -13.49
C LEU A 371 55.34 -17.52 -12.22
N SER A 372 55.86 -18.73 -11.97
CA SER A 372 57.07 -19.04 -11.20
C SER A 372 56.89 -19.07 -9.67
N ALA A 373 56.85 -20.31 -9.17
CA ALA A 373 57.43 -20.86 -7.94
C ALA A 373 57.51 -20.00 -6.66
N SER A 374 56.95 -20.55 -5.56
CA SER A 374 57.57 -20.50 -4.23
C SER A 374 57.10 -21.69 -3.40
N SER A 375 58.03 -22.58 -3.10
CA SER A 375 57.93 -23.69 -2.16
C SER A 375 57.84 -23.20 -0.71
N ALA A 376 57.06 -23.89 0.13
CA ALA A 376 57.28 -23.96 1.58
C ALA A 376 56.48 -25.14 2.20
N PRO A 377 56.93 -25.68 3.34
CA PRO A 377 56.98 -27.12 3.56
C PRO A 377 55.84 -27.71 4.39
N VAL A 378 55.75 -29.03 4.23
CA VAL A 378 55.03 -30.03 5.01
C VAL A 378 55.37 -29.89 6.49
N VAL A 379 54.35 -29.71 7.33
CA VAL A 379 54.42 -30.00 8.77
C VAL A 379 53.56 -31.24 9.03
N ASP A 380 54.25 -32.32 9.39
CA ASP A 380 53.70 -33.50 10.03
C ASP A 380 53.11 -33.11 11.39
N GLU A 381 51.81 -33.34 11.56
CA GLU A 381 51.20 -33.43 12.90
C GLU A 381 50.55 -34.80 13.05
N ALA A 382 51.32 -35.71 13.65
CA ALA A 382 50.84 -36.92 14.28
C ALA A 382 50.23 -36.54 15.64
N GLY A 383 48.97 -36.90 15.88
CA GLY A 383 48.33 -36.58 17.16
C GLY A 383 46.96 -37.19 17.38
N ALA A 384 46.95 -38.39 17.94
CA ALA A 384 45.99 -38.91 18.91
C ALA A 384 44.50 -39.08 18.52
N ALA A 385 44.15 -40.37 18.37
CA ALA A 385 43.06 -41.07 19.06
C ALA A 385 41.91 -40.23 19.66
N ASN A 386 40.69 -40.50 19.19
CA ASN A 386 39.55 -40.87 20.04
C ASN A 386 38.38 -41.37 19.19
N GLU A 387 38.19 -42.69 19.17
CA GLU A 387 36.90 -43.33 18.91
C GLU A 387 35.96 -43.05 20.10
N PRO A 388 34.69 -42.68 19.85
CA PRO A 388 33.63 -43.11 20.73
C PRO A 388 32.72 -44.10 20.00
N THR A 389 32.75 -45.31 20.56
CA THR A 389 31.87 -46.45 20.34
C THR A 389 30.40 -46.03 20.32
N ALA A 390 29.72 -46.33 19.22
CA ALA A 390 28.28 -46.22 19.08
C ALA A 390 27.58 -47.16 20.07
N ALA A 391 26.83 -46.59 21.01
CA ALA A 391 25.87 -47.32 21.82
C ALA A 391 24.62 -47.59 20.97
N ASN A 392 24.30 -48.88 20.82
CA ASN A 392 23.04 -49.37 20.26
C ASN A 392 21.87 -48.91 21.13
N GLU A 393 20.94 -48.14 20.57
CA GLU A 393 19.61 -47.96 21.13
C GLU A 393 18.70 -49.14 20.73
N PRO A 394 17.98 -49.76 21.69
CA PRO A 394 17.03 -50.82 21.38
C PRO A 394 15.73 -50.27 20.81
N THR A 395 15.29 -50.92 19.73
CA THR A 395 14.00 -50.80 19.08
C THR A 395 12.86 -51.00 20.08
N ALA A 396 12.17 -49.92 20.46
CA ALA A 396 10.94 -49.98 21.23
C ALA A 396 9.78 -50.44 20.35
N ALA A 397 8.95 -51.29 20.96
CA ALA A 397 7.88 -52.07 20.38
C ALA A 397 6.76 -51.23 19.74
N ASN A 398 6.22 -51.75 18.64
CA ASN A 398 4.90 -51.39 18.12
C ASN A 398 3.83 -51.72 19.18
N GLU A 399 3.13 -50.71 19.67
CA GLU A 399 1.83 -50.88 20.33
C GLU A 399 0.75 -51.20 19.29
N PRO A 400 -0.13 -52.19 19.55
CA PRO A 400 -1.29 -52.43 18.71
C PRO A 400 -2.38 -51.38 18.95
N VAL A 401 -2.82 -50.76 17.86
CA VAL A 401 -4.02 -49.91 17.79
C VAL A 401 -5.22 -50.71 18.30
N ALA A 402 -5.76 -50.31 19.44
CA ALA A 402 -7.03 -50.79 19.94
C ALA A 402 -8.14 -50.35 18.97
N ALA A 403 -8.87 -51.34 18.46
CA ALA A 403 -10.13 -51.16 17.77
C ALA A 403 -11.14 -50.54 18.76
N ASN A 404 -11.64 -49.35 18.44
CA ASN A 404 -12.90 -48.85 19.01
C ASN A 404 -14.02 -49.34 18.08
N ASP A 405 -14.52 -50.53 18.42
CA ASP A 405 -15.81 -51.05 18.00
C ASP A 405 -16.92 -50.39 18.85
N GLY A 406 -17.93 -49.87 18.16
CA GLY A 406 -19.31 -49.78 18.65
C GLY A 406 -19.67 -48.64 19.61
N GLU A 407 -20.58 -47.77 19.19
CA GLU A 407 -21.99 -47.94 19.56
C GLU A 407 -22.94 -47.18 18.61
N PRO A 408 -24.20 -47.66 18.46
CA PRO A 408 -25.16 -47.25 17.44
C PRO A 408 -26.14 -46.15 17.89
N GLU A 409 -26.86 -45.64 16.90
CA GLU A 409 -28.11 -44.88 16.99
C GLU A 409 -29.11 -45.43 18.01
N GLU A 410 -29.74 -44.55 18.79
CA GLU A 410 -31.13 -44.71 19.26
C GLU A 410 -31.88 -43.36 19.24
N ASP A 411 -33.06 -43.43 18.61
CA ASP A 411 -34.30 -42.59 18.58
C ASP A 411 -34.30 -41.06 18.71
#